data_AF-B6C885-F1
#
_entry.id   AF-B6C885-F1
#
_cell.length_a   1.000
_cell.length_b   1.000
_cell.length_c   1.000
_cell.angle_alpha   90.00
_cell.angle_beta   90.00
_cell.angle_gamma   90.00
#
_symmetry.space_group_name_H-M   'P 1'
#
loop_
_entity.id
_entity.type
_entity.pdbx_description
1 polymer ?
#
loop_
_entity_poly.entity_id
_entity_poly.type
_entity_poly.pdbx_seq_one_letter_code
_entity_poly.pdbx_strand_id
1 'polypeptide(L)'
;YVRRVFIMDNCEEIIPDFLGFVKGVVDSEDLPLNISRETLQQSRILKVIRKNIVKKVVELMTELAEDDAGYKTFYEQFGKNLKLGIHEDSVNRNKLAELLRFPSSQSGDEQTSLKDYVTRMKEKQEDIYFITAESKEVAAKSAFVERLTKKGYEVLYMCEPIDEYCVQQLKEYDGKKLVSVTKTGLKLPEDEAEQAAFEEEVAKFEKLCEVVKETLGTSKVEKVEISQRLTHSPCVIVTAEHGWSARMERIMKAQ
;
A
#
# COMPACT_ATOMS: atom_id res chain seq x y z
N TYR A 1 4.87 26.90 22.84
CA TYR A 1 5.01 28.26 23.41
C TYR A 1 3.66 28.93 23.37
N VAL A 2 3.40 29.80 24.35
CA VAL A 2 2.26 30.71 24.32
C VAL A 2 2.78 32.10 24.61
N ARG A 3 2.59 33.02 23.66
CA ARG A 3 3.14 34.38 23.70
C ARG A 3 4.65 34.40 23.97
N ARG A 4 5.40 33.53 23.27
CA ARG A 4 6.85 33.33 23.44
C ARG A 4 7.29 32.78 24.81
N VAL A 5 6.36 32.37 25.66
CA VAL A 5 6.67 31.70 26.93
C VAL A 5 6.65 30.18 26.70
N PHE A 6 7.69 29.49 27.15
CA PHE A 6 7.73 28.03 27.09
C PHE A 6 6.63 27.46 28.00
N ILE A 7 5.91 26.45 27.50
CA ILE A 7 4.79 25.81 28.22
C ILE A 7 5.08 24.33 28.40
N MET A 8 5.25 23.61 27.30
CA MET A 8 5.59 22.18 27.26
C MET A 8 6.24 21.84 25.93
N ASP A 9 6.97 20.73 25.90
CA ASP A 9 7.59 20.12 24.73
C ASP A 9 6.94 18.80 24.31
N ASN A 10 6.28 18.08 25.24
CA ASN A 10 5.54 16.86 24.95
C ASN A 10 4.02 17.12 24.80
N CYS A 11 3.58 17.42 23.58
CA CYS A 11 2.15 17.61 23.25
C CYS A 11 1.70 16.63 22.16
N GLU A 12 1.37 15.40 22.55
CA GLU A 12 0.92 14.31 21.65
C GLU A 12 -0.31 14.73 20.81
N GLU A 13 -1.12 15.67 21.28
CA GLU A 13 -2.31 16.12 20.55
C GLU A 13 -2.01 17.03 19.35
N ILE A 14 -0.81 17.60 19.25
CA ILE A 14 -0.48 18.63 18.26
C ILE A 14 0.02 18.06 16.94
N ILE A 15 0.52 16.83 16.94
CA ILE A 15 1.11 16.17 15.78
C ILE A 15 0.71 14.69 15.78
N PRO A 16 0.29 14.13 14.64
CA PRO A 16 0.01 12.69 14.56
C PRO A 16 1.31 11.87 14.66
N ASP A 17 1.19 10.63 15.13
CA ASP A 17 2.31 9.70 15.33
C ASP A 17 3.14 9.48 14.06
N PHE A 18 2.47 9.39 12.90
CA PHE A 18 3.17 9.26 11.62
C PHE A 18 4.08 10.44 11.28
N LEU A 19 3.87 11.62 11.88
CA LEU A 19 4.77 12.79 11.77
C LEU A 19 5.65 13.01 13.00
N GLY A 20 5.74 12.04 13.92
CA GLY A 20 6.50 12.17 15.17
C GLY A 20 8.00 12.46 15.00
N PHE A 21 8.55 12.30 13.79
CA PHE A 21 9.92 12.68 13.45
C PHE A 21 10.11 14.19 13.22
N VAL A 22 9.02 14.94 12.98
CA VAL A 22 9.08 16.38 12.70
C VAL A 22 9.38 17.12 14.00
N LYS A 23 10.46 17.91 13.97
CA LYS A 23 10.84 18.79 15.08
C LYS A 23 10.53 20.23 14.71
N GLY A 24 10.01 20.98 15.68
CA GLY A 24 9.66 22.37 15.44
C GLY A 24 9.23 23.11 16.70
N VAL A 25 8.91 24.38 16.52
CA VAL A 25 8.41 25.26 17.58
C VAL A 25 7.04 25.77 17.16
N VAL A 26 6.04 25.56 18.01
CA VAL A 26 4.71 26.15 17.85
C VAL A 26 4.55 27.23 18.91
N ASP A 27 4.33 28.48 18.48
CA ASP A 27 3.99 29.60 19.36
C ASP A 27 2.59 30.12 19.01
N SER A 28 1.74 30.26 20.01
CA SER A 28 0.35 30.69 19.85
C SER A 28 0.02 31.84 20.80
N GLU A 29 -0.75 32.82 20.33
CA GLU A 29 -1.20 33.95 21.16
C GLU A 29 -2.51 33.66 21.92
N ASP A 30 -3.23 32.61 21.51
CA ASP A 30 -4.66 32.39 21.81
C ASP A 30 -4.96 31.08 22.56
N LEU A 31 -3.94 30.32 22.97
CA LEU A 31 -4.16 29.07 23.72
C LEU A 31 -4.63 29.39 25.15
N PRO A 32 -5.75 28.81 25.61
CA PRO A 32 -6.22 28.98 26.98
C PRO A 32 -5.30 28.21 27.92
N LEU A 33 -4.49 28.93 28.71
CA LEU A 33 -3.67 28.34 29.75
C LEU A 33 -4.49 28.17 31.02
N ASN A 34 -4.40 27.00 31.65
CA ASN A 34 -4.87 26.83 33.01
C ASN A 34 -3.93 27.54 34.00
N ILE A 35 -4.37 27.69 35.25
CA ILE A 35 -3.61 28.40 36.30
C ILE A 35 -2.24 27.74 36.53
N SER A 36 -2.15 26.41 36.42
CA SER A 36 -0.88 25.68 36.56
C SER A 36 0.06 25.83 35.37
N ARG A 37 -0.45 26.23 34.18
CA ARG A 37 0.28 26.32 32.90
C ARG A 37 0.96 25.02 32.47
N GLU A 38 0.63 23.90 33.10
CA GLU A 38 1.27 22.59 32.87
C GLU A 38 0.46 21.71 31.92
N THR A 39 -0.85 21.94 31.80
CA THR A 39 -1.73 21.12 30.97
C THR A 39 -2.61 22.00 30.10
N LEU A 40 -2.52 21.79 28.79
CA LEU A 40 -3.43 22.41 27.83
C LEU A 40 -4.76 21.64 27.90
N GLN A 41 -5.86 22.34 28.17
CA GLN A 41 -7.18 21.71 28.07
C GLN A 41 -7.41 21.28 26.61
N GLN A 42 -7.97 20.09 26.42
CA GLN A 42 -8.42 19.59 25.11
C GLN A 42 -9.35 20.60 24.45
N SER A 43 -8.75 21.43 23.60
CA SER A 43 -9.43 22.56 23.00
C SER A 43 -9.61 22.33 21.52
N ARG A 44 -10.72 22.85 20.98
CA ARG A 44 -10.95 22.94 19.55
C ARG A 44 -9.77 23.61 18.82
N ILE A 45 -9.02 24.47 19.51
CA ILE A 45 -7.85 25.18 19.00
C ILE A 45 -6.70 24.20 18.69
N LEU A 46 -6.38 23.26 19.60
CA LEU A 46 -5.30 22.28 19.36
C LEU A 46 -5.58 21.41 18.13
N LYS A 47 -6.84 21.00 17.92
CA LYS A 47 -7.23 20.25 16.71
C LYS A 47 -7.02 21.06 15.42
N VAL A 48 -7.30 22.36 15.45
CA VAL A 48 -7.05 23.26 14.31
C VAL A 48 -5.56 23.44 14.06
N ILE A 49 -4.78 23.64 15.12
CA ILE A 49 -3.31 23.74 15.03
C ILE A 49 -2.74 22.45 14.42
N ARG A 50 -3.10 21.27 14.94
CA ARG A 50 -2.69 19.98 14.39
C ARG A 50 -3.02 19.86 12.91
N LYS A 51 -4.25 20.16 12.52
CA LYS A 51 -4.67 20.11 11.10
C LYS A 51 -3.81 21.00 10.21
N ASN A 52 -3.49 22.21 10.67
CA ASN A 52 -2.67 23.16 9.92
C ASN A 52 -1.21 22.72 9.83
N ILE A 53 -0.64 22.18 10.91
CA ILE A 53 0.71 21.60 10.91
C ILE A 53 0.79 20.44 9.92
N VAL A 54 -0.13 19.48 10.01
CA VAL A 54 -0.17 18.34 9.07
C VAL A 54 -0.26 18.82 7.63
N LYS A 55 -1.15 19.77 7.34
CA LYS A 55 -1.27 20.36 6.00
C LYS A 55 0.06 20.95 5.51
N LYS A 56 0.73 21.76 6.33
CA LYS A 56 1.98 22.43 5.97
C LYS A 56 3.16 21.46 5.82
N VAL A 57 3.22 20.45 6.67
CA VAL A 57 4.23 19.39 6.57
C VAL A 57 4.04 18.57 5.30
N VAL A 58 2.81 18.20 4.96
CA VAL A 58 2.51 17.49 3.70
C VAL A 58 2.85 18.36 2.49
N GLU A 59 2.52 19.66 2.50
CA GLU A 59 2.93 20.61 1.45
C GLU A 59 4.46 20.63 1.27
N LEU A 60 5.21 20.71 2.38
CA LEU A 60 6.68 20.66 2.34
C LEU A 60 7.22 19.33 1.78
N MET A 61 6.59 18.19 2.12
CA MET A 61 6.98 16.89 1.56
C MET A 61 6.70 16.80 0.06
N THR A 62 5.62 17.43 -0.42
CA THR A 62 5.30 17.53 -1.85
C THR A 62 6.31 18.39 -2.59
N GLU A 63 6.70 19.54 -2.02
CA GLU A 63 7.77 20.38 -2.58
C GLU A 63 9.11 19.63 -2.61
N LEU A 64 9.43 18.90 -1.54
CA LEU A 64 10.65 18.07 -1.48
C LEU A 64 10.65 16.97 -2.55
N ALA A 65 9.47 16.47 -2.94
CA ALA A 65 9.34 15.47 -3.99
C ALA A 65 9.69 15.98 -5.40
N GLU A 66 9.88 17.30 -5.58
CA GLU A 66 10.38 17.90 -6.81
C GLU A 66 11.92 17.80 -6.93
N ASP A 67 12.63 17.55 -5.83
CA ASP A 67 14.07 17.25 -5.80
C ASP A 67 14.29 15.74 -5.63
N ASP A 68 14.56 15.04 -6.73
CA ASP A 68 14.73 13.58 -6.75
C ASP A 68 15.75 13.07 -5.71
N ALA A 69 16.89 13.75 -5.56
CA ALA A 69 17.97 13.31 -4.68
C ALA A 69 17.62 13.53 -3.19
N GLY A 70 17.10 14.71 -2.87
CA GLY A 70 16.61 15.04 -1.53
C GLY A 70 15.45 14.13 -1.13
N TYR A 71 14.53 13.88 -2.06
CA TYR A 71 13.38 13.04 -1.82
C TYR A 71 13.72 11.57 -1.60
N LYS A 72 14.66 11.03 -2.38
CA LYS A 72 15.16 9.66 -2.19
C LYS A 72 15.70 9.47 -0.77
N THR A 73 16.53 10.41 -0.32
CA THR A 73 17.07 10.39 1.04
C THR A 73 15.97 10.48 2.10
N PHE A 74 14.99 11.37 1.90
CA PHE A 74 13.84 11.50 2.80
C PHE A 74 13.01 10.22 2.86
N TYR A 75 12.71 9.61 1.71
CA TYR A 75 11.87 8.42 1.63
C TYR A 75 12.56 7.19 2.23
N GLU A 76 13.88 7.06 2.07
CA GLU A 76 14.66 6.00 2.72
C GLU A 76 14.58 6.07 4.25
N GLN A 77 14.54 7.29 4.83
CA GLN A 77 14.46 7.48 6.28
C GLN A 77 13.03 7.43 6.82
N PHE A 78 12.06 8.01 6.10
CA PHE A 78 10.71 8.28 6.60
C PHE A 78 9.59 7.64 5.76
N GLY A 79 9.90 6.76 4.80
CA GLY A 79 8.90 6.06 3.99
C GLY A 79 7.91 5.23 4.83
N LYS A 80 8.38 4.61 5.92
CA LYS A 80 7.52 3.90 6.88
C LYS A 80 6.52 4.81 7.57
N ASN A 81 6.94 6.03 7.91
CA ASN A 81 6.07 7.06 8.48
C ASN A 81 4.98 7.47 7.49
N LEU A 82 5.30 7.64 6.19
CA LEU A 82 4.29 7.91 5.18
C LEU A 82 3.25 6.78 5.08
N LYS A 83 3.72 5.53 5.08
CA LYS A 83 2.84 4.34 5.03
C LYS A 83 1.97 4.21 6.27
N LEU A 84 2.48 4.57 7.45
CA LEU A 84 1.67 4.68 8.66
C LEU A 84 0.61 5.80 8.52
N GLY A 85 0.99 6.95 7.93
CA GLY A 85 0.05 8.03 7.63
C GLY A 85 -1.07 7.60 6.68
N ILE A 86 -0.81 6.76 5.69
CA ILE A 86 -1.85 6.15 4.83
C ILE A 86 -2.83 5.31 5.66
N HIS A 87 -2.30 4.58 6.64
CA HIS A 87 -3.10 3.73 7.51
C HIS A 87 -4.02 4.56 8.43
N GLU A 88 -3.46 5.58 9.09
CA GLU A 88 -4.13 6.34 10.16
C GLU A 88 -4.92 7.57 9.67
N ASP A 89 -4.37 8.34 8.72
CA ASP A 89 -4.91 9.65 8.32
C ASP A 89 -5.75 9.55 7.05
N SER A 90 -7.01 9.16 7.23
CA SER A 90 -7.99 9.11 6.14
C SER A 90 -8.22 10.44 5.42
N VAL A 91 -7.97 11.58 6.07
CA VAL A 91 -8.22 12.91 5.49
C VAL A 91 -7.13 13.27 4.49
N ASN A 92 -5.88 12.95 4.80
CA ASN A 92 -4.72 13.28 3.95
C ASN A 92 -4.23 12.11 3.10
N ARG A 93 -4.84 10.93 3.20
CA ARG A 93 -4.44 9.70 2.50
C ARG A 93 -4.12 9.89 1.02
N ASN A 94 -4.98 10.58 0.27
CA ASN A 94 -4.76 10.75 -1.17
C ASN A 94 -3.49 11.55 -1.46
N LYS A 95 -3.20 12.60 -0.69
CA LYS A 95 -1.97 13.38 -0.82
C LYS A 95 -0.74 12.57 -0.39
N LEU A 96 -0.87 11.82 0.69
CA LEU A 96 0.20 10.92 1.14
C LEU A 96 0.50 9.82 0.11
N ALA A 97 -0.51 9.37 -0.66
CA ALA A 97 -0.33 8.34 -1.67
C ALA A 97 0.56 8.82 -2.84
N GLU A 98 0.53 10.12 -3.17
CA GLU A 98 1.43 10.73 -4.16
C GLU A 98 2.90 10.69 -3.74
N LEU A 99 3.15 10.60 -2.42
CA LEU A 99 4.47 10.51 -1.81
C LEU A 99 4.98 9.07 -1.68
N LEU A 100 4.20 8.06 -2.07
CA LEU A 100 4.67 6.68 -1.99
C LEU A 100 5.64 6.36 -3.13
N ARG A 101 6.65 5.55 -2.81
CA ARG A 101 7.62 4.99 -3.76
C ARG A 101 7.76 3.49 -3.50
N PHE A 102 7.76 2.70 -4.57
CA PHE A 102 7.87 1.24 -4.51
C PHE A 102 8.80 0.75 -5.61
N PRO A 103 9.60 -0.30 -5.37
CA PRO A 103 10.16 -1.08 -6.47
C PRO A 103 9.04 -1.67 -7.33
N SER A 104 9.28 -1.88 -8.62
CA SER A 104 8.34 -2.55 -9.51
C SER A 104 9.05 -3.50 -10.46
N SER A 105 8.27 -4.30 -11.19
CA SER A 105 8.78 -5.18 -12.24
C SER A 105 9.42 -4.44 -13.42
N GLN A 106 9.26 -3.11 -13.51
CA GLN A 106 9.79 -2.28 -14.60
C GLN A 106 10.73 -1.15 -14.12
N SER A 107 10.82 -0.90 -12.81
CA SER A 107 11.62 0.21 -12.27
C SER A 107 13.13 -0.08 -12.19
N GLY A 108 13.55 -1.31 -12.51
CA GLY A 108 14.95 -1.73 -12.32
C GLY A 108 15.34 -1.66 -10.85
N ASP A 109 16.48 -1.05 -10.53
CA ASP A 109 16.96 -0.88 -9.15
C ASP A 109 16.44 0.37 -8.45
N GLU A 110 15.78 1.26 -9.18
CA GLU A 110 15.13 2.44 -8.62
C GLU A 110 13.72 2.12 -8.13
N GLN A 111 13.14 3.04 -7.36
CA GLN A 111 11.73 3.02 -6.99
C GLN A 111 10.91 3.91 -7.91
N THR A 112 9.64 3.57 -8.09
CA THR A 112 8.67 4.36 -8.87
C THR A 112 7.57 4.90 -7.97
N SER A 113 6.98 6.04 -8.34
CA SER A 113 5.74 6.52 -7.74
C SER A 113 4.50 5.79 -8.31
N LEU A 114 3.37 5.90 -7.62
CA LEU A 114 2.07 5.47 -8.14
C LEU A 114 1.67 6.29 -9.38
N LYS A 115 2.00 7.58 -9.40
CA LYS A 115 1.77 8.45 -10.56
C LYS A 115 2.50 7.92 -11.80
N ASP A 116 3.78 7.62 -11.67
CA ASP A 116 4.57 7.15 -12.81
C ASP A 116 4.11 5.75 -13.25
N TYR A 117 3.70 4.89 -12.30
CA TYR A 117 3.05 3.62 -12.65
C TYR A 117 1.81 3.86 -13.52
N VAL A 118 0.92 4.78 -13.12
CA VAL A 118 -0.29 5.12 -13.88
C VAL A 118 0.05 5.60 -15.28
N THR A 119 1.11 6.40 -15.46
CA THR A 119 1.54 6.85 -16.80
C THR A 119 2.02 5.71 -17.71
N ARG A 120 2.47 4.59 -17.14
CA ARG A 120 2.94 3.39 -17.86
C ARG A 120 1.89 2.29 -17.95
N MET A 121 0.69 2.51 -17.43
CA MET A 121 -0.40 1.55 -17.54
C MET A 121 -0.74 1.29 -19.01
N LYS A 122 -0.98 0.02 -19.34
CA LYS A 122 -1.35 -0.37 -20.69
C LYS A 122 -2.74 0.12 -21.06
N GLU A 123 -2.99 0.21 -22.37
CA GLU A 123 -4.35 0.38 -22.88
C GLU A 123 -5.25 -0.75 -22.34
N LYS A 124 -6.45 -0.39 -21.86
CA LYS A 124 -7.41 -1.29 -21.19
C LYS A 124 -6.99 -1.83 -19.83
N GLN A 125 -5.85 -1.41 -19.27
CA GLN A 125 -5.52 -1.69 -17.87
C GLN A 125 -6.33 -0.77 -16.95
N GLU A 126 -7.16 -1.37 -16.09
CA GLU A 126 -8.04 -0.63 -15.16
C GLU A 126 -7.50 -0.60 -13.73
N ASP A 127 -6.61 -1.52 -13.39
CA ASP A 127 -6.14 -1.73 -12.02
C ASP A 127 -4.61 -1.60 -11.91
N ILE A 128 -4.16 -1.17 -10.74
CA ILE A 128 -2.76 -1.15 -10.31
C ILE A 128 -2.46 -2.50 -9.66
N TYR A 129 -1.58 -3.28 -10.28
CA TYR A 129 -1.20 -4.59 -9.76
C TYR A 129 -0.06 -4.49 -8.75
N PHE A 130 -0.21 -5.16 -7.61
CA PHE A 130 0.85 -5.25 -6.61
C PHE A 130 0.98 -6.65 -6.02
N ILE A 131 2.17 -6.95 -5.48
CA ILE A 131 2.44 -8.10 -4.64
C ILE A 131 3.13 -7.66 -3.36
N THR A 132 2.72 -8.24 -2.24
CA THR A 132 3.43 -8.13 -0.98
C THR A 132 4.34 -9.35 -0.78
N ALA A 133 5.61 -9.13 -0.42
CA ALA A 133 6.59 -10.20 -0.27
C ALA A 133 7.70 -9.82 0.74
N GLU A 134 8.53 -10.77 1.17
CA GLU A 134 9.63 -10.49 2.10
C GLU A 134 10.72 -9.58 1.53
N SER A 135 10.95 -9.67 0.22
CA SER A 135 11.96 -8.90 -0.47
C SER A 135 11.58 -8.72 -1.94
N LYS A 136 12.29 -7.83 -2.63
CA LYS A 136 12.12 -7.59 -4.07
C LYS A 136 12.40 -8.86 -4.88
N GLU A 137 13.42 -9.62 -4.50
CA GLU A 137 13.83 -10.85 -5.18
C GLU A 137 12.77 -11.93 -5.04
N VAL A 138 12.15 -12.05 -3.86
CA VAL A 138 11.04 -12.99 -3.62
C VAL A 138 9.81 -12.58 -4.43
N ALA A 139 9.49 -11.27 -4.45
CA ALA A 139 8.39 -10.73 -5.25
C ALA A 139 8.55 -11.03 -6.75
N ALA A 140 9.74 -10.73 -7.28
CA ALA A 140 10.05 -10.86 -8.70
C ALA A 140 10.08 -12.31 -9.19
N LYS A 141 10.47 -13.27 -8.33
CA LYS A 141 10.48 -14.71 -8.63
C LYS A 141 9.16 -15.41 -8.34
N SER A 142 8.13 -14.69 -7.89
CA SER A 142 6.86 -15.27 -7.49
C SER A 142 6.07 -15.81 -8.69
N ALA A 143 5.46 -16.99 -8.53
CA ALA A 143 4.53 -17.55 -9.52
C ALA A 143 3.36 -16.60 -9.85
N PHE A 144 2.99 -15.73 -8.89
CA PHE A 144 1.90 -14.77 -9.04
C PHE A 144 2.15 -13.66 -10.06
N VAL A 145 3.42 -13.34 -10.34
CA VAL A 145 3.76 -12.24 -11.26
C VAL A 145 4.11 -12.72 -12.66
N GLU A 146 4.28 -14.03 -12.86
CA GLU A 146 4.76 -14.64 -14.11
C GLU A 146 3.97 -14.19 -15.34
N ARG A 147 2.65 -14.41 -15.40
CA ARG A 147 1.89 -14.07 -16.60
C ARG A 147 1.71 -12.57 -16.76
N LEU A 148 1.64 -11.81 -15.65
CA LEU A 148 1.55 -10.34 -15.71
C LEU A 148 2.79 -9.75 -16.38
N THR A 149 3.98 -10.11 -15.91
CA THR A 149 5.23 -9.61 -16.46
C THR A 149 5.46 -10.12 -17.89
N LYS A 150 5.10 -11.39 -18.19
CA LYS A 150 5.14 -11.93 -19.57
C LYS A 150 4.21 -11.18 -20.52
N LYS A 151 3.01 -10.79 -20.06
CA LYS A 151 2.08 -9.92 -20.79
C LYS A 151 2.49 -8.44 -20.72
N GLY A 152 3.60 -8.10 -20.07
CA GLY A 152 4.16 -6.76 -19.96
C GLY A 152 3.41 -5.81 -19.01
N TYR A 153 2.52 -6.30 -18.16
CA TYR A 153 1.91 -5.50 -17.10
C TYR A 153 2.93 -5.23 -16.00
N GLU A 154 2.97 -3.99 -15.51
CA GLU A 154 3.82 -3.62 -14.38
C GLU A 154 3.22 -4.11 -13.07
N VAL A 155 4.05 -4.65 -12.17
CA VAL A 155 3.63 -5.06 -10.81
C VAL A 155 4.47 -4.33 -9.78
N LEU A 156 3.83 -3.64 -8.83
CA LEU A 156 4.50 -3.02 -7.69
C LEU A 156 4.92 -4.08 -6.67
N TYR A 157 6.14 -3.97 -6.17
CA TYR A 157 6.72 -4.87 -5.16
C TYR A 157 6.73 -4.17 -3.80
N MET A 158 5.88 -4.66 -2.91
CA MET A 158 5.70 -4.12 -1.58
C MET A 158 6.40 -5.01 -0.58
N CYS A 159 7.59 -4.62 -0.14
CA CYS A 159 8.53 -5.51 0.53
C CYS A 159 8.64 -5.29 2.04
N GLU A 160 7.90 -4.35 2.63
CA GLU A 160 7.94 -4.06 4.06
C GLU A 160 6.68 -4.55 4.79
N PRO A 161 6.76 -4.96 6.07
CA PRO A 161 5.58 -5.39 6.82
C PRO A 161 4.48 -4.34 6.89
N ILE A 162 4.84 -3.05 7.01
CA ILE A 162 3.88 -1.94 7.04
C ILE A 162 3.10 -1.80 5.73
N ASP A 163 3.60 -2.33 4.62
CA ASP A 163 2.90 -2.28 3.33
C ASP A 163 1.56 -3.02 3.36
N GLU A 164 1.48 -4.13 4.11
CA GLU A 164 0.24 -4.89 4.28
C GLU A 164 -0.86 -4.06 4.96
N TYR A 165 -0.49 -3.21 5.92
CA TYR A 165 -1.43 -2.28 6.58
C TYR A 165 -1.75 -1.07 5.69
N CYS A 166 -0.78 -0.63 4.89
CA CYS A 166 -0.92 0.47 3.93
C CYS A 166 -1.97 0.14 2.85
N VAL A 167 -1.83 -1.00 2.16
CA VAL A 167 -2.75 -1.40 1.07
C VAL A 167 -4.13 -1.85 1.53
N GLN A 168 -4.32 -2.13 2.82
CA GLN A 168 -5.65 -2.33 3.37
C GLN A 168 -6.48 -1.03 3.36
N GLN A 169 -5.82 0.13 3.49
CA GLN A 169 -6.47 1.44 3.50
C GLN A 169 -6.39 2.14 2.15
N LEU A 170 -5.30 1.94 1.40
CA LEU A 170 -5.12 2.47 0.05
C LEU A 170 -5.80 1.55 -0.99
N LYS A 171 -7.11 1.72 -1.14
CA LYS A 171 -7.94 0.90 -2.05
C LYS A 171 -7.84 1.32 -3.51
N GLU A 172 -7.63 2.61 -3.76
CA GLU A 172 -7.56 3.18 -5.10
C GLU A 172 -6.57 4.35 -5.15
N TYR A 173 -6.06 4.62 -6.34
CA TYR A 173 -5.22 5.79 -6.67
C TYR A 173 -5.58 6.26 -8.07
N ASP A 174 -5.85 7.56 -8.23
CA ASP A 174 -6.24 8.17 -9.51
C ASP A 174 -7.41 7.43 -10.21
N GLY A 175 -8.40 6.99 -9.42
CA GLY A 175 -9.55 6.22 -9.90
C GLY A 175 -9.27 4.78 -10.31
N LYS A 176 -8.03 4.29 -10.14
CA LYS A 176 -7.60 2.91 -10.42
C LYS A 176 -7.54 2.12 -9.12
N LYS A 177 -8.13 0.92 -9.08
CA LYS A 177 -8.08 0.09 -7.86
C LYS A 177 -6.70 -0.53 -7.71
N LEU A 178 -6.26 -0.71 -6.46
CA LEU A 178 -5.07 -1.51 -6.16
C LEU A 178 -5.49 -2.98 -5.99
N VAL A 179 -4.97 -3.85 -6.84
CA VAL A 179 -5.30 -5.28 -6.88
C VAL A 179 -4.09 -6.12 -6.53
N SER A 180 -4.22 -6.93 -5.47
CA SER A 180 -3.20 -7.91 -5.10
C SER A 180 -3.21 -9.09 -6.07
N VAL A 181 -2.06 -9.40 -6.66
CA VAL A 181 -1.92 -10.56 -7.55
C VAL A 181 -1.91 -11.89 -6.79
N THR A 182 -1.87 -11.87 -5.45
CA THR A 182 -1.90 -13.09 -4.61
C THR A 182 -3.32 -13.50 -4.21
N LYS A 183 -4.32 -12.68 -4.53
CA LYS A 183 -5.71 -12.91 -4.17
C LYS A 183 -6.54 -13.53 -5.30
N THR A 184 -7.66 -14.14 -4.97
CA THR A 184 -8.69 -14.55 -5.95
C THR A 184 -9.24 -13.33 -6.68
N GLY A 185 -9.88 -13.54 -7.84
CA GLY A 185 -10.54 -12.45 -8.58
C GLY A 185 -9.62 -11.57 -9.42
N LEU A 186 -8.32 -11.87 -9.48
CA LEU A 186 -7.41 -11.22 -10.43
C LEU A 186 -7.91 -11.44 -11.87
N LYS A 187 -8.29 -10.35 -12.53
CA LYS A 187 -8.63 -10.33 -13.95
C LYS A 187 -7.52 -9.63 -14.71
N LEU A 188 -7.03 -10.30 -15.74
CA LEU A 188 -6.12 -9.68 -16.70
C LEU A 188 -6.96 -9.18 -17.88
N PRO A 189 -6.63 -8.02 -18.48
CA PRO A 189 -7.22 -7.66 -19.75
C PRO A 189 -6.81 -8.71 -20.80
N GLU A 190 -7.83 -9.37 -21.36
CA GLU A 190 -7.71 -10.40 -22.38
C GLU A 190 -8.61 -10.04 -23.57
N ASP A 191 -8.25 -10.51 -24.76
CA ASP A 191 -9.13 -10.41 -25.92
C ASP A 191 -10.15 -11.56 -25.96
N GLU A 192 -11.13 -11.48 -26.85
CA GLU A 192 -12.20 -12.49 -26.97
C GLU A 192 -11.65 -13.90 -27.26
N ALA A 193 -10.54 -14.00 -28.00
CA ALA A 193 -9.94 -15.29 -28.34
C ALA A 193 -9.22 -15.91 -27.13
N GLU A 194 -8.48 -15.10 -26.36
CA GLU A 194 -7.86 -15.52 -25.10
C GLU A 194 -8.91 -15.96 -24.07
N GLN A 195 -10.01 -15.22 -23.97
CA GLN A 195 -11.12 -15.53 -23.06
C GLN A 195 -11.78 -16.87 -23.45
N ALA A 196 -12.08 -17.07 -24.74
CA ALA A 196 -12.65 -18.32 -25.24
C ALA A 196 -11.72 -19.52 -25.02
N ALA A 197 -10.42 -19.35 -25.27
CA ALA A 197 -9.43 -20.40 -25.03
C ALA A 197 -9.32 -20.76 -23.54
N PHE A 198 -9.42 -19.77 -22.64
CA PHE A 198 -9.44 -20.02 -21.21
C PHE A 198 -10.69 -20.80 -20.78
N GLU A 199 -11.87 -20.45 -21.30
CA GLU A 199 -13.12 -21.17 -20.99
C GLU A 199 -13.09 -22.63 -21.46
N GLU A 200 -12.49 -22.89 -22.63
CA GLU A 200 -12.25 -24.26 -23.12
C GLU A 200 -11.33 -25.05 -22.17
N GLU A 201 -10.22 -24.45 -21.73
CA GLU A 201 -9.29 -25.09 -20.80
C GLU A 201 -9.93 -25.33 -19.41
N VAL A 202 -10.75 -24.39 -18.91
CA VAL A 202 -11.54 -24.58 -17.68
C VAL A 202 -12.46 -25.79 -17.82
N ALA A 203 -13.22 -25.90 -18.92
CA ALA A 203 -14.13 -27.02 -19.15
C ALA A 203 -13.37 -28.35 -19.29
N LYS A 204 -12.24 -28.35 -20.00
CA LYS A 204 -11.39 -29.52 -20.22
C LYS A 204 -10.80 -30.08 -18.91
N PHE A 205 -10.43 -29.20 -17.99
CA PHE A 205 -9.79 -29.59 -16.72
C PHE A 205 -10.75 -29.63 -15.52
N GLU A 206 -12.05 -29.39 -15.70
CA GLU A 206 -13.06 -29.41 -14.63
C GLU A 206 -12.97 -30.69 -13.78
N LYS A 207 -13.00 -31.86 -14.42
CA LYS A 207 -12.87 -33.17 -13.73
C LYS A 207 -11.53 -33.32 -12.98
N LEU A 208 -10.45 -32.76 -13.51
CA LEU A 208 -9.15 -32.80 -12.82
C LEU A 208 -9.20 -31.94 -11.55
N CYS A 209 -9.79 -30.74 -11.63
CA CYS A 209 -9.97 -29.88 -10.47
C CYS A 209 -10.83 -30.55 -9.38
N GLU A 210 -11.89 -31.27 -9.76
CA GLU A 210 -12.71 -32.07 -8.85
C GLU A 210 -11.89 -33.15 -8.15
N VAL A 211 -11.17 -33.99 -8.92
CA VAL A 211 -10.33 -35.07 -8.36
C VAL A 211 -9.27 -34.51 -7.41
N VAL A 212 -8.63 -33.40 -7.76
CA VAL A 212 -7.63 -32.74 -6.89
C VAL A 212 -8.29 -32.22 -5.61
N LYS A 213 -9.47 -31.60 -5.70
CA LYS A 213 -10.21 -31.12 -4.53
C LYS A 213 -10.61 -32.26 -3.59
N GLU A 214 -11.12 -33.37 -4.14
CA GLU A 214 -11.46 -34.57 -3.39
C GLU A 214 -10.23 -35.19 -2.71
N THR A 215 -9.11 -35.25 -3.43
CA THR A 215 -7.86 -35.80 -2.92
C THR A 215 -7.28 -34.97 -1.77
N LEU A 216 -7.32 -33.64 -1.87
CA LEU A 216 -6.82 -32.74 -0.83
C LEU A 216 -7.76 -32.63 0.38
N GLY A 217 -9.06 -32.78 0.14
CA GLY A 217 -10.12 -32.64 1.13
C GLY A 217 -10.49 -31.19 1.44
N THR A 218 -11.74 -30.98 1.83
CA THR A 218 -12.34 -29.65 2.08
C THR A 218 -11.73 -28.92 3.29
N SER A 219 -11.02 -29.62 4.17
CA SER A 219 -10.32 -29.02 5.31
C SER A 219 -8.99 -28.36 4.93
N LYS A 220 -8.46 -28.62 3.74
CA LYS A 220 -7.18 -28.06 3.27
C LYS A 220 -7.34 -26.99 2.20
N VAL A 221 -8.28 -27.17 1.27
CA VAL A 221 -8.52 -26.24 0.16
C VAL A 221 -10.02 -25.98 0.01
N GLU A 222 -10.39 -24.73 -0.16
CA GLU A 222 -11.79 -24.32 -0.36
C GLU A 222 -12.26 -24.62 -1.79
N LYS A 223 -11.42 -24.30 -2.78
CA LYS A 223 -11.69 -24.44 -4.20
C LYS A 223 -10.41 -24.78 -4.97
N VAL A 224 -10.55 -25.56 -6.04
CA VAL A 224 -9.50 -25.81 -7.02
C VAL A 224 -10.05 -25.33 -8.36
N GLU A 225 -9.30 -24.47 -9.04
CA GLU A 225 -9.70 -23.86 -10.32
C GLU A 225 -8.48 -23.63 -11.21
N ILE A 226 -8.70 -23.58 -12.52
CA ILE A 226 -7.66 -23.19 -13.48
C ILE A 226 -7.40 -21.69 -13.35
N SER A 227 -6.13 -21.32 -13.33
CA SER A 227 -5.72 -19.93 -13.11
C SER A 227 -5.17 -19.29 -14.37
N GLN A 228 -5.62 -18.08 -14.64
CA GLN A 228 -5.08 -17.22 -15.68
C GLN A 228 -3.77 -16.54 -15.31
N ARG A 229 -3.14 -16.79 -14.15
CA ARG A 229 -1.94 -16.01 -13.72
C ARG A 229 -0.60 -16.72 -13.88
N LEU A 230 -0.63 -18.03 -14.13
CA LEU A 230 0.56 -18.88 -14.16
C LEU A 230 1.09 -19.05 -15.58
N THR A 231 2.40 -19.31 -15.72
CA THR A 231 3.02 -19.64 -17.01
C THR A 231 3.87 -20.91 -16.95
N HIS A 232 4.77 -21.02 -15.98
CA HIS A 232 5.70 -22.13 -15.82
C HIS A 232 5.38 -22.95 -14.57
N SER A 233 4.83 -22.28 -13.54
CA SER A 233 4.39 -22.92 -12.32
C SER A 233 3.12 -23.77 -12.55
N PRO A 234 3.07 -25.04 -12.09
CA PRO A 234 1.94 -25.94 -12.33
C PRO A 234 0.70 -25.58 -11.49
N CYS A 235 0.89 -25.01 -10.30
CA CYS A 235 -0.18 -24.55 -9.42
C CYS A 235 0.33 -23.50 -8.43
N VAL A 236 -0.60 -22.79 -7.80
CA VAL A 236 -0.33 -21.84 -6.71
C VAL A 236 -1.51 -21.82 -5.74
N ILE A 237 -1.25 -21.59 -4.44
CA ILE A 237 -2.30 -21.36 -3.44
C ILE A 237 -2.58 -19.87 -3.36
N VAL A 238 -3.83 -19.48 -3.55
CA VAL A 238 -4.27 -18.08 -3.48
C VAL A 238 -5.08 -17.84 -2.21
N THR A 239 -5.09 -16.61 -1.71
CA THR A 239 -6.00 -16.21 -0.61
C THR A 239 -7.27 -15.58 -1.17
N ALA A 240 -8.36 -15.64 -0.42
CA ALA A 240 -9.59 -14.95 -0.80
C ALA A 240 -9.39 -13.44 -0.98
N GLU A 241 -10.25 -12.81 -1.77
CA GLU A 241 -10.25 -11.36 -2.02
C GLU A 241 -10.37 -10.57 -0.71
N HIS A 242 -11.22 -11.06 0.20
CA HIS A 242 -11.40 -10.51 1.54
C HIS A 242 -10.63 -11.32 2.57
N GLY A 243 -10.19 -10.66 3.64
CA GLY A 243 -9.35 -11.26 4.69
C GLY A 243 -7.85 -11.08 4.44
N TRP A 244 -7.07 -11.79 5.25
CA TRP A 244 -5.61 -11.68 5.30
C TRP A 244 -4.95 -12.35 4.10
N SER A 245 -3.91 -11.69 3.57
CA SER A 245 -2.96 -12.36 2.69
C SER A 245 -2.14 -13.37 3.50
N ALA A 246 -1.49 -14.32 2.82
CA ALA A 246 -0.56 -15.26 3.47
C ALA A 246 0.57 -14.53 4.21
N ARG A 247 1.02 -13.38 3.67
CA ARG A 247 2.03 -12.55 4.32
C ARG A 247 1.46 -11.84 5.56
N MET A 248 0.26 -11.28 5.49
CA MET A 248 -0.39 -10.65 6.64
C MET A 248 -0.63 -11.65 7.76
N GLU A 249 -1.09 -12.86 7.45
CA GLU A 249 -1.26 -13.93 8.44
C GLU A 249 0.06 -14.24 9.16
N ARG A 250 1.17 -14.29 8.44
CA ARG A 250 2.48 -14.55 9.04
C ARG A 250 2.99 -13.39 9.89
N ILE A 251 2.72 -12.15 9.50
CA ILE A 251 3.02 -10.96 10.32
C ILE A 251 2.23 -11.02 11.63
N MET A 252 0.92 -11.29 11.55
CA MET A 252 0.03 -11.35 12.71
C MET A 252 0.36 -12.51 13.66
N LYS A 253 0.84 -13.66 13.15
CA LYS A 253 1.29 -14.78 13.98
C LYS A 253 2.64 -14.55 14.68
N ALA A 254 3.43 -13.60 14.19
CA ALA A 254 4.76 -13.30 14.73
C ALA A 254 4.78 -12.11 15.70
N GLN A 255 3.66 -11.39 15.83
CA GLN A 255 3.42 -10.37 16.86
C GLN A 255 2.81 -11.00 18.11
#